data_AF-A0A672HJK1-F1
#
_entry.id   AF-A0A672HJK1-F1
#
_cell.length_a   1.000
_cell.length_b   1.000
_cell.length_c   1.000
_cell.angle_alpha   90.00
_cell.angle_beta   90.00
_cell.angle_gamma   90.00
#
_symmetry.space_group_name_H-M   'P 1'
#
loop_
_entity.id
_entity.type
_entity.pdbx_description
1 polymer ?
#
loop_
_entity_poly.entity_id
_entity_poly.type
_entity_poly.pdbx_seq_one_letter_code
_entity_poly.pdbx_strand_id
1 'polypeptide(L)'
;MLTRNIDVQSGLVNGSFGTLVRCISENDHVTKLGLRMDSHVSSEQNDDVVYIQREEDNLKQKGVVRRQFPIKLAFACTIHKVQGMSMQSAVVSLKNIFEPGMAYVAVSRVTSLGGLYIVDMDESKFYASQQITAALESMRQASPAEMMPLLQMRETLSRPDTLTIIHHNTEGLPAHINDIKSHHEMCLADILCLTETHLQGSFVADSLQLPGYNLFRRNRHLSYSNFPQIASRGGGGVAIYVRNHIQAREKQYLLNVTDLEFVALKLDAPVSAIIAAVYRPPNYDVTSFLANLSSLLDSLEILDCQPIIVCGDFNENLSSTAKKPILELFQTRGYAQLITASTTEKNTLLDLIFISQRDHCVQSGVLRTYYSYHDPVYCVLTFSNV
;
A
#
# COMPACT_ATOMS: atom_id res chain seq x y z
N MET A 1 26.90 -6.01 -30.23
CA MET A 1 26.57 -5.64 -28.83
C MET A 1 27.61 -4.66 -28.29
N LEU A 2 27.16 -3.62 -27.60
CA LEU A 2 28.02 -2.64 -26.91
C LEU A 2 28.73 -3.28 -25.71
N THR A 3 29.99 -2.93 -25.48
CA THR A 3 30.80 -3.47 -24.37
C THR A 3 30.94 -2.53 -23.17
N ARG A 4 30.41 -1.30 -23.27
CA ARG A 4 30.43 -0.26 -22.22
C ARG A 4 29.23 0.67 -22.37
N ASN A 5 28.99 1.50 -21.36
CA ASN A 5 28.00 2.57 -21.43
C ASN A 5 28.60 3.72 -22.24
N ILE A 6 27.89 4.16 -23.26
CA ILE A 6 28.29 5.28 -24.14
C ILE A 6 27.44 6.50 -23.79
N ASP A 7 26.13 6.32 -23.75
CA ASP A 7 25.18 7.33 -23.31
C ASP A 7 23.99 6.65 -22.64
N VAL A 8 23.87 6.86 -21.34
CA VAL A 8 22.83 6.22 -20.52
C VAL A 8 21.46 6.87 -20.78
N GLN A 9 21.42 8.17 -21.11
CA GLN A 9 20.17 8.91 -21.30
C GLN A 9 19.47 8.49 -22.60
N SER A 10 20.24 8.21 -23.65
CA SER A 10 19.72 7.66 -24.90
C SER A 10 19.61 6.12 -24.91
N GLY A 11 19.94 5.44 -23.81
CA GLY A 11 19.82 3.98 -23.72
C GLY A 11 20.97 3.19 -24.37
N LEU A 12 22.07 3.84 -24.77
CA LEU A 12 23.29 3.22 -25.29
C LEU A 12 24.17 2.66 -24.15
N VAL A 13 23.66 1.62 -23.50
CA VAL A 13 24.30 1.01 -22.32
C VAL A 13 25.05 -0.29 -22.68
N ASN A 14 25.94 -0.72 -21.79
CA ASN A 14 26.67 -1.98 -21.90
C ASN A 14 25.70 -3.15 -22.02
N GLY A 15 25.87 -3.99 -23.05
CA GLY A 15 24.97 -5.10 -23.33
C GLY A 15 23.88 -4.77 -24.35
N SER A 16 23.75 -3.51 -24.80
CA SER A 16 22.78 -3.17 -25.85
C SER A 16 23.14 -3.82 -27.17
N PHE A 17 22.13 -4.35 -27.86
CA PHE A 17 22.27 -5.01 -29.16
C PHE A 17 21.93 -4.05 -30.29
N GLY A 18 22.58 -4.27 -31.41
CA GLY A 18 22.36 -3.49 -32.61
C GLY A 18 23.05 -4.14 -33.80
N THR A 19 22.47 -3.89 -34.97
CA THR A 19 22.94 -4.39 -36.25
C THR A 19 23.85 -3.35 -36.90
N LEU A 20 25.04 -3.77 -37.31
CA LEU A 20 25.96 -2.90 -38.07
C LEU A 20 25.40 -2.67 -39.47
N VAL A 21 25.07 -1.41 -39.79
CA VAL A 21 24.44 -1.03 -41.07
C VAL A 21 25.32 -0.15 -41.94
N ARG A 22 26.26 0.60 -41.35
CA ARG A 22 27.17 1.50 -42.09
C ARG A 22 28.58 1.49 -41.50
N CYS A 23 29.58 1.59 -42.36
CA CYS A 23 30.97 1.84 -41.99
C CYS A 23 31.43 3.11 -42.70
N ILE A 24 31.88 4.12 -41.94
CA ILE A 24 32.44 5.35 -42.48
C ILE A 24 33.96 5.23 -42.41
N SER A 25 34.62 5.43 -43.54
CA SER A 25 36.08 5.37 -43.65
C SER A 25 36.63 6.67 -44.23
N GLU A 26 37.74 7.15 -43.67
CA GLU A 26 38.52 8.28 -44.17
C GLU A 26 39.97 7.81 -44.33
N ASN A 27 40.61 8.10 -45.48
CA ASN A 27 41.99 7.70 -45.77
C ASN A 27 42.28 6.21 -45.47
N ASP A 28 41.44 5.30 -45.97
CA ASP A 28 41.50 3.84 -45.74
C ASP A 28 41.40 3.38 -44.28
N HIS A 29 41.02 4.28 -43.36
CA HIS A 29 40.76 3.95 -41.96
C HIS A 29 39.29 4.15 -41.62
N VAL A 30 38.62 3.08 -41.15
CA VAL A 30 37.24 3.17 -40.63
C VAL A 30 37.23 4.15 -39.45
N THR A 31 36.51 5.25 -39.48
CA THR A 31 36.44 6.24 -38.39
C THR A 31 35.21 6.06 -37.51
N LYS A 32 34.08 5.65 -38.10
CA LYS A 32 32.80 5.47 -37.39
C LYS A 32 32.05 4.21 -37.85
N LEU A 33 31.31 3.61 -36.94
CA LEU A 33 30.42 2.47 -37.19
C LEU A 33 28.98 2.89 -36.92
N GLY A 34 28.12 2.82 -37.92
CA GLY A 34 26.68 3.08 -37.79
C GLY A 34 25.95 1.80 -37.39
N LEU A 35 25.35 1.80 -36.21
CA LEU A 35 24.56 0.70 -35.65
C LEU A 35 23.08 1.10 -35.64
N ARG A 36 22.21 0.23 -36.14
CA ARG A 36 20.78 0.28 -35.83
C ARG A 36 20.54 -0.48 -34.54
N MET A 37 20.02 0.17 -33.51
CA MET A 37 19.84 -0.43 -32.18
C MET A 37 18.54 -1.24 -32.13
N ASP A 38 18.54 -2.36 -31.42
CA ASP A 38 17.33 -3.22 -31.32
C ASP A 38 16.31 -2.66 -30.31
N SER A 39 16.77 -1.79 -29.40
CA SER A 39 15.93 -1.02 -28.48
C SER A 39 15.58 0.35 -29.07
N HIS A 40 14.37 0.85 -28.83
CA HIS A 40 13.98 2.22 -29.21
C HIS A 40 14.90 3.24 -28.50
N VAL A 41 15.93 3.69 -29.22
CA VAL A 41 16.77 4.81 -28.81
C VAL A 41 16.10 6.08 -29.29
N SER A 42 15.80 7.00 -28.38
CA SER A 42 15.29 8.34 -28.71
C SER A 42 16.39 9.15 -29.38
N SER A 43 16.53 9.03 -30.70
CA SER A 43 17.39 9.91 -31.49
C SER A 43 16.59 11.09 -32.03
N GLU A 44 17.03 12.31 -31.72
CA GLU A 44 16.49 13.57 -32.28
C GLU A 44 16.80 13.77 -33.78
N GLN A 45 17.39 12.78 -34.46
CA GLN A 45 17.72 12.83 -35.88
C GLN A 45 17.01 11.71 -36.64
N ASN A 46 16.48 12.05 -37.80
CA ASN A 46 15.58 11.28 -38.69
C ASN A 46 16.17 9.99 -39.30
N ASP A 47 17.30 9.49 -38.79
CA ASP A 47 17.95 8.26 -39.25
C ASP A 47 18.21 7.40 -37.99
N ASP A 48 17.55 6.25 -37.90
CA ASP A 48 17.58 5.28 -36.78
C ASP A 48 18.95 4.56 -36.64
N VAL A 49 20.04 5.31 -36.82
CA VAL A 49 21.42 4.83 -36.89
C VAL A 49 22.30 5.64 -35.94
N VAL A 50 22.85 4.96 -34.95
CA VAL A 50 23.76 5.51 -33.96
C VAL A 50 25.21 5.29 -34.42
N TYR A 51 26.01 6.35 -34.48
CA TYR A 51 27.42 6.25 -34.89
C TYR A 51 28.36 6.11 -33.69
N ILE A 52 29.08 5.00 -33.64
CA ILE A 52 30.07 4.68 -32.61
C ILE A 52 31.48 4.93 -33.12
N GLN A 53 32.30 5.57 -32.30
CA GLN A 53 33.70 5.88 -32.58
C GLN A 53 34.65 4.98 -31.76
N ARG A 54 35.94 5.01 -32.09
CA ARG A 54 36.95 4.33 -31.26
C ARG A 54 37.17 5.10 -29.98
N GLU A 55 37.32 4.37 -28.88
CA GLU A 55 37.74 4.90 -27.60
C GLU A 55 39.13 4.40 -27.23
N GLU A 56 39.82 5.17 -26.41
CA GLU A 56 41.15 4.87 -25.89
C GLU A 56 41.05 4.42 -24.43
N ASP A 57 41.52 3.20 -24.16
CA ASP A 57 41.62 2.65 -22.80
C ASP A 57 43.09 2.58 -22.39
N ASN A 58 43.41 3.10 -21.21
CA ASN A 58 44.70 2.86 -20.57
C ASN A 58 44.75 1.41 -20.04
N LEU A 59 45.71 0.61 -20.51
CA LEU A 59 45.91 -0.74 -20.01
C LEU A 59 46.70 -0.72 -18.69
N LYS A 60 46.63 -1.82 -17.93
CA LYS A 60 47.34 -1.98 -16.63
C LYS A 60 48.87 -1.83 -16.76
N GLN A 61 49.41 -1.99 -17.96
CA GLN A 61 50.82 -1.78 -18.25
C GLN A 61 51.09 -0.29 -18.54
N LYS A 62 51.97 0.32 -17.75
CA LYS A 62 52.33 1.74 -17.90
C LYS A 62 52.78 2.05 -19.33
N GLY A 63 52.17 3.06 -19.94
CA GLY A 63 52.51 3.57 -21.27
C GLY A 63 51.81 2.88 -22.45
N VAL A 64 50.89 1.95 -22.22
CA VAL A 64 50.15 1.27 -23.30
C VAL A 64 48.70 1.72 -23.34
N VAL A 65 48.29 2.29 -24.47
CA VAL A 65 46.92 2.71 -24.77
C VAL A 65 46.32 1.78 -25.82
N ARG A 66 45.10 1.30 -25.57
CA ARG A 66 44.34 0.47 -26.51
C ARG A 66 43.23 1.32 -27.14
N ARG A 67 43.30 1.50 -28.45
CA ARG A 67 42.27 2.21 -29.23
C ARG A 67 41.38 1.23 -29.99
N GLN A 68 40.11 1.10 -29.61
CA GLN A 68 39.17 0.15 -30.24
C GLN A 68 37.73 0.66 -30.25
N PHE A 69 36.90 0.11 -31.14
CA PHE A 69 35.46 0.33 -31.05
C PHE A 69 34.90 -0.45 -29.83
N PRO A 70 34.01 0.14 -29.03
CA PRO A 70 33.41 -0.49 -27.85
C PRO A 70 32.28 -1.48 -28.22
N ILE A 71 32.51 -2.33 -29.22
CA ILE A 71 31.54 -3.31 -29.71
C ILE A 71 32.17 -4.68 -29.84
N LYS A 72 31.35 -5.71 -29.75
CA LYS A 72 31.71 -7.09 -30.08
C LYS A 72 30.59 -7.81 -30.82
N LEU A 73 30.96 -8.81 -31.61
CA LEU A 73 30.03 -9.78 -32.17
C LEU A 73 29.31 -10.50 -31.02
N ALA A 74 28.01 -10.68 -31.17
CA ALA A 74 27.14 -11.17 -30.10
C ALA A 74 26.24 -12.33 -30.57
N PHE A 75 26.81 -13.24 -31.36
CA PHE A 75 26.14 -14.47 -31.79
C PHE A 75 25.81 -15.41 -30.62
N ALA A 76 26.59 -15.33 -29.54
CA ALA A 76 26.34 -16.03 -28.29
C ALA A 76 26.61 -15.10 -27.11
N CYS A 77 25.77 -15.18 -26.09
CA CYS A 77 25.89 -14.41 -24.85
C CYS A 77 25.75 -15.34 -23.64
N THR A 78 26.35 -14.94 -22.52
CA THR A 78 26.24 -15.70 -21.26
C THR A 78 24.88 -15.45 -20.62
N ILE A 79 24.41 -16.43 -19.85
CA ILE A 79 23.11 -16.38 -19.15
C ILE A 79 23.00 -15.13 -18.26
N HIS A 80 24.06 -14.80 -17.50
CA HIS A 80 24.08 -13.60 -16.66
C HIS A 80 23.93 -12.30 -17.46
N LYS A 81 24.41 -12.25 -18.72
CA LYS A 81 24.30 -11.05 -19.55
C LYS A 81 22.90 -10.85 -20.12
N VAL A 82 22.12 -11.92 -20.25
CA VAL A 82 20.75 -11.88 -20.78
C VAL A 82 19.68 -11.91 -19.67
N GLN A 83 20.06 -11.91 -18.39
CA GLN A 83 19.13 -12.07 -17.25
C GLN A 83 17.99 -11.04 -17.23
N GLY A 84 18.23 -9.82 -17.71
CA GLY A 84 17.21 -8.76 -17.82
C GLY A 84 16.55 -8.63 -19.20
N MET A 85 16.91 -9.50 -20.15
CA MET A 85 16.43 -9.42 -21.53
C MET A 85 15.25 -10.37 -21.78
N SER A 86 14.45 -10.05 -22.79
CA SER A 86 13.45 -10.96 -23.36
C SER A 86 13.74 -11.16 -24.85
N MET A 87 13.69 -12.40 -25.32
CA MET A 87 13.99 -12.79 -26.70
C MET A 87 12.80 -13.51 -27.33
N GLN A 88 12.62 -13.34 -28.65
CA GLN A 88 11.60 -14.08 -29.40
C GLN A 88 12.04 -15.52 -29.67
N SER A 89 13.32 -15.73 -29.96
CA SER A 89 13.93 -17.04 -30.13
C SER A 89 15.36 -17.07 -29.62
N ALA A 90 15.81 -18.22 -29.11
CA ALA A 90 17.19 -18.43 -28.69
C ALA A 90 17.58 -19.91 -28.75
N VAL A 91 18.85 -20.16 -29.05
CA VAL A 91 19.49 -21.45 -28.81
C VAL A 91 20.19 -21.41 -27.45
N VAL A 92 19.73 -22.22 -26.50
CA VAL A 92 20.24 -22.30 -25.13
C VAL A 92 21.09 -23.57 -24.98
N SER A 93 22.37 -23.41 -24.68
CA SER A 93 23.24 -24.54 -24.29
C SER A 93 23.27 -24.69 -22.77
N LEU A 94 22.97 -25.89 -22.27
CA LEU A 94 22.99 -26.20 -20.83
C LEU A 94 24.32 -26.82 -20.37
N LYS A 95 25.31 -26.91 -21.26
CA LYS A 95 26.62 -27.51 -20.97
C LYS A 95 27.34 -26.89 -19.77
N ASN A 96 27.29 -25.57 -19.66
CA ASN A 96 28.04 -24.79 -18.66
C ASN A 96 27.14 -24.19 -17.57
N ILE A 97 26.24 -25.00 -17.01
CA ILE A 97 25.44 -24.63 -15.84
C ILE A 97 26.14 -25.14 -14.56
N PHE A 98 26.48 -24.21 -13.68
CA PHE A 98 27.22 -24.46 -12.42
C PHE A 98 26.64 -23.75 -11.19
N GLU A 99 25.72 -22.79 -11.35
CA GLU A 99 24.98 -22.18 -10.25
C GLU A 99 23.49 -22.54 -10.28
N PRO A 100 22.84 -22.68 -9.11
CA PRO A 100 21.40 -22.90 -9.03
C PRO A 100 20.61 -21.80 -9.76
N GLY A 101 19.54 -22.19 -10.44
CA GLY A 101 18.65 -21.24 -11.12
C GLY A 101 19.17 -20.68 -12.46
N MET A 102 20.44 -20.88 -12.85
CA MET A 102 20.94 -20.41 -14.16
C MET A 102 20.16 -21.02 -15.34
N ALA A 103 19.86 -22.31 -15.28
CA ALA A 103 19.09 -22.98 -16.34
C ALA A 103 17.68 -22.39 -16.48
N TYR A 104 17.04 -22.10 -15.34
CA TYR A 104 15.74 -21.41 -15.30
C TYR A 104 15.84 -20.00 -15.90
N VAL A 105 16.85 -19.21 -15.53
CA VAL A 105 17.07 -17.88 -16.11
C VAL A 105 17.21 -17.97 -17.62
N ALA A 106 18.04 -18.90 -18.12
CA ALA A 106 18.31 -19.06 -19.55
C ALA A 106 17.04 -19.37 -20.36
N VAL A 107 16.24 -20.33 -19.89
CA VAL A 107 15.01 -20.76 -20.57
C VAL A 107 13.91 -19.68 -20.46
N SER A 108 13.79 -19.02 -19.31
CA SER A 108 12.78 -17.96 -19.09
C SER A 108 13.02 -16.67 -19.87
N ARG A 109 14.16 -16.53 -20.58
CA ARG A 109 14.38 -15.35 -21.44
C ARG A 109 13.61 -15.43 -22.75
N VAL A 110 13.14 -16.62 -23.16
CA VAL A 110 12.41 -16.80 -24.41
C VAL A 110 10.90 -16.68 -24.16
N THR A 111 10.24 -15.86 -24.96
CA THR A 111 8.82 -15.50 -24.78
C THR A 111 7.83 -16.59 -25.23
N SER A 112 8.29 -17.61 -25.96
CA SER A 112 7.45 -18.70 -26.43
C SER A 112 8.22 -20.02 -26.50
N LEU A 113 7.51 -21.14 -26.33
CA LEU A 113 8.09 -22.47 -26.42
C LEU A 113 8.65 -22.76 -27.83
N GLY A 114 7.97 -22.31 -28.89
CA GLY A 114 8.42 -22.51 -30.28
C GLY A 114 9.68 -21.72 -30.66
N GLY A 115 10.03 -20.68 -29.89
CA GLY A 115 11.28 -19.94 -30.06
C GLY A 115 12.47 -20.53 -29.29
N LEU A 116 12.25 -21.52 -28.43
CA LEU A 116 13.28 -22.08 -27.56
C LEU A 116 13.89 -23.33 -28.17
N TYR A 117 15.20 -23.30 -28.39
CA TYR A 117 15.96 -24.44 -28.88
C TYR A 117 17.01 -24.80 -27.83
N ILE A 118 16.94 -25.99 -27.25
CA ILE A 118 17.89 -26.42 -26.21
C ILE A 118 18.91 -27.38 -26.82
N VAL A 119 20.19 -27.15 -26.52
CA VAL A 119 21.30 -28.05 -26.83
C VAL A 119 22.02 -28.45 -25.55
N ASP A 120 22.73 -29.59 -25.58
CA ASP A 120 23.42 -30.16 -24.41
C ASP A 120 22.48 -30.37 -23.21
N MET A 121 21.26 -30.87 -23.46
CA MET A 121 20.25 -31.06 -22.42
C MET A 121 20.74 -32.04 -21.34
N ASP A 122 20.68 -31.59 -20.09
CA ASP A 122 21.00 -32.37 -18.90
C ASP A 122 20.03 -31.93 -17.80
N GLU A 123 19.14 -32.83 -17.39
CA GLU A 123 18.10 -32.57 -16.40
C GLU A 123 18.69 -32.21 -15.02
N SER A 124 19.91 -32.72 -14.71
CA SER A 124 20.58 -32.42 -13.44
C SER A 124 20.97 -30.94 -13.30
N LYS A 125 20.95 -30.18 -14.39
CA LYS A 125 21.22 -28.74 -14.41
C LYS A 125 20.04 -27.88 -13.95
N PHE A 126 18.86 -28.47 -13.80
CA PHE A 126 17.68 -27.79 -13.25
C PHE A 126 17.56 -28.05 -11.74
N TYR A 127 18.27 -27.24 -10.95
CA TYR A 127 18.25 -27.34 -9.49
C TYR A 127 18.12 -25.97 -8.83
N ALA A 128 17.48 -25.98 -7.67
CA ALA A 128 17.35 -24.83 -6.78
C ALA A 128 18.41 -24.89 -5.67
N SER A 129 18.73 -23.72 -5.09
CA SER A 129 19.61 -23.66 -3.93
C SER A 129 18.92 -24.27 -2.71
N GLN A 130 19.60 -25.17 -2.00
CA GLN A 130 19.10 -25.76 -0.76
C GLN A 130 18.76 -24.69 0.30
N GLN A 131 19.49 -23.57 0.32
CA GLN A 131 19.20 -22.45 1.22
C GLN A 131 17.85 -21.80 0.90
N ILE A 132 17.49 -21.69 -0.38
CA ILE A 132 16.20 -21.12 -0.80
C ILE A 132 15.07 -22.09 -0.45
N THR A 133 15.25 -23.39 -0.68
CA THR A 133 14.26 -24.41 -0.29
C THR A 133 14.02 -24.41 1.21
N ALA A 134 15.07 -24.42 2.02
CA ALA A 134 14.95 -24.35 3.48
C ALA A 134 14.29 -23.04 3.95
N ALA A 135 14.61 -21.91 3.30
CA ALA A 135 13.97 -20.63 3.59
C ALA A 135 12.46 -20.67 3.29
N LEU A 136 12.05 -21.24 2.15
CA LEU A 136 10.64 -21.39 1.78
C LEU A 136 9.88 -22.29 2.76
N GLU A 137 10.49 -23.37 3.23
CA GLU A 137 9.90 -24.26 4.24
C GLU A 137 9.73 -23.56 5.59
N SER A 138 10.67 -22.68 5.96
CA SER A 138 10.61 -21.89 7.19
C SER A 138 9.72 -20.65 7.12
N MET A 139 9.25 -20.28 5.91
CA MET A 139 8.43 -19.10 5.70
C MET A 139 7.09 -19.28 6.41
N ARG A 140 6.67 -18.28 7.18
CA ARG A 140 5.36 -18.29 7.86
C ARG A 140 4.28 -18.50 6.82
N GLN A 141 3.54 -19.60 6.96
CA GLN A 141 2.36 -19.86 6.15
C GLN A 141 1.29 -18.84 6.52
N ALA A 142 0.83 -18.07 5.54
CA ALA A 142 -0.22 -17.11 5.76
C ALA A 142 -1.57 -17.84 5.77
N SER A 143 -2.25 -17.88 6.91
CA SER A 143 -3.57 -18.50 6.98
C SER A 143 -4.63 -17.55 6.40
N PRO A 144 -5.58 -18.03 5.57
CA PRO A 144 -6.67 -17.19 5.07
C PRO A 144 -7.48 -16.54 6.20
N ALA A 145 -7.59 -17.19 7.35
CA ALA A 145 -8.26 -16.68 8.55
C ALA A 145 -7.59 -15.42 9.12
N GLU A 146 -6.26 -15.37 9.12
CA GLU A 146 -5.50 -14.20 9.56
C GLU A 146 -5.47 -13.10 8.49
N MET A 147 -5.47 -13.49 7.21
CA MET A 147 -5.37 -12.54 6.09
C MET A 147 -6.70 -11.89 5.74
N MET A 148 -7.82 -12.62 5.88
CA MET A 148 -9.14 -12.21 5.43
C MET A 148 -10.25 -12.56 6.45
N PRO A 149 -10.15 -12.05 7.69
CA PRO A 149 -11.00 -12.48 8.79
C PRO A 149 -12.49 -12.16 8.60
N LEU A 150 -12.85 -11.04 7.97
CA LEU A 150 -14.24 -10.65 7.74
C LEU A 150 -14.89 -11.49 6.62
N LEU A 151 -14.12 -11.86 5.59
CA LEU A 151 -14.65 -12.75 4.55
C LEU A 151 -14.99 -14.13 5.10
N GLN A 152 -14.13 -14.70 5.92
CA GLN A 152 -14.39 -16.00 6.55
C GLN A 152 -15.60 -15.93 7.49
N MET A 153 -15.73 -14.85 8.25
CA MET A 153 -16.87 -14.64 9.14
C MET A 153 -18.20 -14.52 8.38
N ARG A 154 -18.17 -13.94 7.18
CA ARG A 154 -19.37 -13.83 6.32
C ARG A 154 -19.90 -15.19 5.87
N GLU A 155 -19.03 -16.20 5.77
CA GLU A 155 -19.45 -17.57 5.43
C GLU A 155 -20.09 -18.29 6.63
N THR A 156 -19.74 -17.91 7.86
CA THR A 156 -20.19 -18.59 9.08
C THR A 156 -21.40 -17.94 9.75
N LEU A 157 -21.58 -16.62 9.65
CA LEU A 157 -22.71 -15.91 10.24
C LEU A 157 -23.81 -15.61 9.23
N SER A 158 -25.03 -16.02 9.56
CA SER A 158 -26.23 -15.55 8.86
C SER A 158 -26.44 -14.06 9.15
N ARG A 159 -26.57 -13.25 8.09
CA ARG A 159 -26.42 -11.78 8.11
C ARG A 159 -27.56 -10.88 8.64
N PRO A 160 -28.81 -11.32 8.97
CA PRO A 160 -29.87 -10.33 9.14
C PRO A 160 -29.67 -9.38 10.33
N ASP A 161 -28.90 -9.78 11.36
CA ASP A 161 -28.84 -9.04 12.64
C ASP A 161 -27.42 -8.57 13.04
N THR A 162 -26.46 -8.60 12.11
CA THR A 162 -25.07 -8.19 12.37
C THR A 162 -24.77 -6.80 11.82
N LEU A 163 -23.94 -6.03 12.53
CA LEU A 163 -23.42 -4.74 12.07
C LEU A 163 -21.89 -4.77 12.03
N THR A 164 -21.31 -4.60 10.85
CA THR A 164 -19.86 -4.55 10.63
C THR A 164 -19.37 -3.11 10.61
N ILE A 165 -18.51 -2.76 11.56
CA ILE A 165 -17.89 -1.43 11.67
C ILE A 165 -16.40 -1.57 11.37
N ILE A 166 -15.89 -0.72 10.49
CA ILE A 166 -14.45 -0.62 10.20
C ILE A 166 -14.00 0.81 10.47
N HIS A 167 -12.89 0.98 11.17
CA HIS A 167 -12.17 2.24 11.25
C HIS A 167 -10.83 2.14 10.50
N HIS A 168 -10.46 3.19 9.78
CA HIS A 168 -9.19 3.27 9.09
C HIS A 168 -8.67 4.71 9.04
N ASN A 169 -7.46 4.93 9.53
CA ASN A 169 -6.72 6.16 9.25
C ASN A 169 -6.20 6.09 7.81
N THR A 170 -6.69 6.99 6.95
CA THR A 170 -6.39 6.95 5.52
C THR A 170 -5.17 7.77 5.11
N GLU A 171 -4.65 8.64 5.98
CA GLU A 171 -3.56 9.59 5.66
C GLU A 171 -3.76 10.38 4.34
N GLY A 172 -5.02 10.64 3.97
CA GLY A 172 -5.41 11.28 2.72
C GLY A 172 -6.35 10.42 1.88
N LEU A 173 -7.65 10.50 2.17
CA LEU A 173 -8.68 9.75 1.46
C LEU A 173 -8.63 9.90 -0.08
N PRO A 174 -8.39 11.09 -0.67
CA PRO A 174 -8.35 11.23 -2.13
C PRO A 174 -7.29 10.37 -2.82
N ALA A 175 -6.16 10.10 -2.16
CA ALA A 175 -5.10 9.26 -2.72
C ALA A 175 -5.46 7.77 -2.70
N HIS A 176 -6.29 7.35 -1.72
CA HIS A 176 -6.51 5.94 -1.41
C HIS A 176 -7.95 5.44 -1.65
N ILE A 177 -8.85 6.31 -2.13
CA ILE A 177 -10.26 5.94 -2.31
C ILE A 177 -10.44 4.76 -3.28
N ASN A 178 -9.63 4.68 -4.34
CA ASN A 178 -9.71 3.58 -5.30
C ASN A 178 -9.22 2.25 -4.71
N ASP A 179 -8.21 2.31 -3.83
CA ASP A 179 -7.74 1.15 -3.09
C ASP A 179 -8.83 0.65 -2.12
N ILE A 180 -9.47 1.56 -1.37
CA ILE A 180 -10.61 1.24 -0.48
C ILE A 180 -11.77 0.61 -1.26
N LYS A 181 -12.11 1.16 -2.43
CA LYS A 181 -13.15 0.63 -3.32
C LYS A 181 -12.83 -0.76 -3.86
N SER A 182 -11.56 -1.09 -4.01
CA SER A 182 -11.08 -2.37 -4.55
C SER A 182 -10.81 -3.40 -3.45
N HIS A 183 -10.74 -2.96 -2.19
CA HIS A 183 -10.45 -3.81 -1.06
C HIS A 183 -11.67 -4.63 -0.65
N HIS A 184 -11.56 -5.95 -0.80
CA HIS A 184 -12.68 -6.89 -0.64
C HIS A 184 -13.32 -6.87 0.76
N GLU A 185 -12.53 -6.76 1.84
CA GLU A 185 -13.08 -6.68 3.21
C GLU A 185 -13.60 -5.30 3.61
N MET A 186 -12.93 -4.21 3.20
CA MET A 186 -13.41 -2.85 3.45
C MET A 186 -14.81 -2.64 2.88
N CYS A 187 -15.08 -3.24 1.72
CA CYS A 187 -16.41 -3.24 1.09
C CYS A 187 -17.48 -4.01 1.89
N LEU A 188 -17.12 -4.79 2.92
CA LEU A 188 -18.08 -5.48 3.79
C LEU A 188 -18.58 -4.60 4.93
N ALA A 189 -17.96 -3.45 5.19
CA ALA A 189 -18.40 -2.53 6.24
C ALA A 189 -19.86 -2.10 6.00
N ASP A 190 -20.67 -2.19 7.04
CA ASP A 190 -21.94 -1.48 7.09
C ASP A 190 -21.71 -0.01 7.40
N ILE A 191 -20.68 0.25 8.22
CA ILE A 191 -20.24 1.57 8.63
C ILE A 191 -18.71 1.65 8.55
N LEU A 192 -18.22 2.56 7.72
CA LEU A 192 -16.80 2.78 7.49
C LEU A 192 -16.39 4.17 8.02
N CYS A 193 -15.69 4.17 9.15
CA CYS A 193 -15.17 5.34 9.83
C CYS A 193 -13.75 5.65 9.36
N LEU A 194 -13.49 6.85 8.86
CA LEU A 194 -12.20 7.25 8.32
C LEU A 194 -11.66 8.46 9.09
N THR A 195 -10.38 8.41 9.43
CA THR A 195 -9.62 9.54 10.00
C THR A 195 -8.52 9.97 9.04
N GLU A 196 -7.98 11.19 9.25
CA GLU A 196 -7.03 11.83 8.32
C GLU A 196 -7.55 11.82 6.88
N THR A 197 -8.80 12.22 6.68
CA THR A 197 -9.43 12.18 5.34
C THR A 197 -8.87 13.24 4.38
N HIS A 198 -8.30 14.32 4.92
CA HIS A 198 -7.68 15.46 4.22
C HIS A 198 -8.62 16.16 3.21
N LEU A 199 -9.93 16.04 3.44
CA LEU A 199 -10.93 16.68 2.60
C LEU A 199 -10.95 18.20 2.81
N GLN A 200 -11.12 18.94 1.73
CA GLN A 200 -11.18 20.40 1.73
C GLN A 200 -12.50 20.89 1.14
N GLY A 201 -12.96 22.05 1.60
CA GLY A 201 -14.19 22.69 1.13
C GLY A 201 -15.48 21.98 1.53
N SER A 202 -16.60 22.50 1.04
CA SER A 202 -17.96 21.96 1.24
C SER A 202 -18.34 20.90 0.21
N PHE A 203 -17.72 20.92 -0.97
CA PHE A 203 -17.98 19.96 -2.04
C PHE A 203 -17.19 18.67 -1.84
N VAL A 204 -17.85 17.53 -2.08
CA VAL A 204 -17.20 16.22 -2.15
C VAL A 204 -17.23 15.79 -3.60
N ALA A 205 -16.06 15.55 -4.20
CA ALA A 205 -15.99 15.05 -5.56
C ALA A 205 -16.73 13.71 -5.69
N ASP A 206 -17.43 13.50 -6.81
CA ASP A 206 -18.17 12.25 -7.07
C ASP A 206 -17.26 11.01 -7.01
N SER A 207 -15.97 11.19 -7.34
CA SER A 207 -14.94 10.15 -7.22
C SER A 207 -14.74 9.65 -5.79
N LEU A 208 -15.06 10.46 -4.78
CA LEU A 208 -14.95 10.11 -3.36
C LEU A 208 -16.18 9.38 -2.83
N GLN A 209 -17.29 9.36 -3.57
CA GLN A 209 -18.49 8.63 -3.14
C GLN A 209 -18.27 7.11 -3.23
N LEU A 210 -18.76 6.39 -2.21
CA LEU A 210 -18.85 4.94 -2.21
C LEU A 210 -20.28 4.53 -2.63
N PRO A 211 -20.44 3.75 -3.71
CA PRO A 211 -21.76 3.31 -4.15
C PRO A 211 -22.53 2.59 -3.05
N GLY A 212 -23.75 3.07 -2.76
CA GLY A 212 -24.62 2.49 -1.73
C GLY A 212 -24.34 2.98 -0.30
N TYR A 213 -23.57 4.06 -0.12
CA TYR A 213 -23.32 4.70 1.17
C TYR A 213 -23.69 6.18 1.19
N ASN A 214 -24.15 6.63 2.35
CA ASN A 214 -24.28 8.03 2.74
C ASN A 214 -23.00 8.47 3.46
N LEU A 215 -22.50 9.67 3.14
CA LEU A 215 -21.27 10.22 3.71
C LEU A 215 -21.59 11.33 4.72
N PHE A 216 -21.08 11.19 5.94
CA PHE A 216 -21.04 12.22 6.98
C PHE A 216 -19.60 12.61 7.23
N ARG A 217 -19.28 13.89 7.37
CA ARG A 217 -17.88 14.32 7.51
C ARG A 217 -17.72 15.61 8.28
N ARG A 218 -16.55 15.77 8.88
CA ARG A 218 -16.11 17.01 9.51
C ARG A 218 -14.66 17.29 9.15
N ASN A 219 -14.42 18.45 8.53
CA ASN A 219 -13.07 18.89 8.17
C ASN A 219 -12.36 19.50 9.39
N ARG A 220 -11.03 19.35 9.47
CA ARG A 220 -10.19 19.89 10.56
C ARG A 220 -10.42 21.37 10.85
N HIS A 221 -10.57 22.21 9.82
CA HIS A 221 -10.77 23.64 10.01
C HIS A 221 -12.08 24.02 10.72
N LEU A 222 -13.05 23.10 10.81
CA LEU A 222 -14.31 23.26 11.53
C LEU A 222 -14.29 22.60 12.92
N SER A 223 -13.16 21.98 13.29
CA SER A 223 -13.05 21.16 14.51
C SER A 223 -12.35 21.88 15.66
N TYR A 224 -11.71 23.03 15.41
CA TYR A 224 -10.90 23.74 16.40
C TYR A 224 -11.24 25.22 16.43
N SER A 225 -12.23 25.58 17.26
CA SER A 225 -12.66 26.98 17.44
C SER A 225 -11.64 27.82 18.20
N ASN A 226 -10.93 27.23 19.17
CA ASN A 226 -10.00 27.93 20.06
C ASN A 226 -8.52 27.71 19.68
N PHE A 227 -8.24 26.82 18.73
CA PHE A 227 -6.88 26.48 18.28
C PHE A 227 -6.69 26.71 16.77
N PRO A 228 -6.66 27.98 16.29
CA PRO A 228 -6.54 28.30 14.87
C PRO A 228 -5.26 27.73 14.21
N GLN A 229 -4.18 27.59 14.97
CA GLN A 229 -2.94 26.96 14.55
C GLN A 229 -3.07 25.46 14.26
N ILE A 230 -4.04 24.77 14.86
CA ILE A 230 -4.36 23.38 14.54
C ILE A 230 -5.36 23.36 13.38
N ALA A 231 -6.39 24.21 13.44
CA ALA A 231 -7.42 24.33 12.39
C ALA A 231 -6.84 24.57 10.98
N SER A 232 -5.76 25.34 10.89
CA SER A 232 -5.10 25.73 9.64
C SER A 232 -4.04 24.75 9.13
N ARG A 233 -3.66 23.73 9.92
CA ARG A 233 -2.67 22.74 9.48
C ARG A 233 -3.26 21.81 8.42
N GLY A 234 -2.45 21.53 7.40
CA GLY A 234 -2.77 20.52 6.39
C GLY A 234 -3.02 19.15 7.02
N GLY A 235 -3.94 18.40 6.43
CA GLY A 235 -4.39 17.10 6.89
C GLY A 235 -5.65 17.13 7.76
N GLY A 236 -5.89 16.03 8.48
CA GLY A 236 -7.01 15.83 9.40
C GLY A 236 -8.33 15.59 8.70
N GLY A 237 -9.39 15.79 9.46
CA GLY A 237 -10.75 15.53 9.07
C GLY A 237 -11.16 14.08 9.33
N VAL A 238 -12.44 13.93 9.64
CA VAL A 238 -13.09 12.66 9.94
C VAL A 238 -14.26 12.47 8.98
N ALA A 239 -14.49 11.24 8.53
CA ALA A 239 -15.65 10.87 7.75
C ALA A 239 -16.24 9.55 8.23
N ILE A 240 -17.55 9.37 8.04
CA ILE A 240 -18.24 8.09 8.24
C ILE A 240 -19.10 7.84 7.01
N TYR A 241 -18.85 6.72 6.34
CA TYR A 241 -19.73 6.18 5.31
C TYR A 241 -20.68 5.18 5.96
N VAL A 242 -21.99 5.34 5.74
CA VAL A 242 -23.03 4.45 6.27
C VAL A 242 -23.83 3.87 5.11
N ARG A 243 -24.05 2.55 5.08
CA ARG A 243 -24.88 1.90 4.05
C ARG A 243 -26.26 2.55 3.95
N ASN A 244 -26.76 2.74 2.72
CA ASN A 244 -28.01 3.50 2.46
C ASN A 244 -29.27 2.93 3.13
N HIS A 245 -29.29 1.63 3.44
CA HIS A 245 -30.43 1.01 4.11
C HIS A 245 -30.44 1.22 5.64
N ILE A 246 -29.35 1.74 6.21
CA ILE A 246 -29.24 2.08 7.62
C ILE A 246 -29.68 3.53 7.81
N GLN A 247 -30.65 3.75 8.69
CA GLN A 247 -31.12 5.07 9.05
C GLN A 247 -30.18 5.67 10.09
N ALA A 248 -29.40 6.66 9.68
CA ALA A 248 -28.44 7.36 10.54
C ALA A 248 -28.74 8.86 10.60
N ARG A 249 -28.66 9.44 11.81
CA ARG A 249 -28.83 10.87 12.07
C ARG A 249 -27.59 11.46 12.70
N GLU A 250 -27.01 12.46 12.06
CA GLU A 250 -25.84 13.17 12.56
C GLU A 250 -26.16 14.02 13.80
N LYS A 251 -25.26 13.99 14.78
CA LYS A 251 -25.28 14.83 15.98
C LYS A 251 -24.27 15.97 15.83
N GLN A 252 -24.68 17.00 15.11
CA GLN A 252 -23.83 18.15 14.79
C GLN A 252 -23.52 19.06 15.99
N TYR A 253 -24.45 19.14 16.94
CA TYR A 253 -24.34 20.01 18.11
C TYR A 253 -24.29 19.16 19.38
N LEU A 254 -23.08 18.94 19.89
CA LEU A 254 -22.85 18.34 21.19
C LEU A 254 -22.33 19.43 22.14
N LEU A 255 -22.94 19.52 23.31
CA LEU A 255 -22.66 20.58 24.26
C LEU A 255 -21.20 20.48 24.73
N ASN A 256 -20.52 21.62 24.79
CA ASN A 256 -19.15 21.74 25.30
C ASN A 256 -18.08 20.93 24.54
N VAL A 257 -18.33 20.59 23.26
CA VAL A 257 -17.31 19.98 22.38
C VAL A 257 -16.93 21.00 21.30
N THR A 258 -15.84 21.72 21.52
CA THR A 258 -15.42 22.85 20.65
C THR A 258 -14.15 22.60 19.87
N ASP A 259 -13.27 21.73 20.36
CA ASP A 259 -11.89 21.58 19.86
C ASP A 259 -11.54 20.09 19.67
N LEU A 260 -12.37 19.40 18.88
CA LEU A 260 -12.26 17.97 18.61
C LEU A 260 -12.66 17.63 17.18
N GLU A 261 -11.82 16.84 16.51
CA GLU A 261 -12.18 16.26 15.20
C GLU A 261 -13.04 15.01 15.43
N PHE A 262 -14.34 15.11 15.19
CA PHE A 262 -15.26 13.98 15.32
C PHE A 262 -16.44 14.06 14.36
N VAL A 263 -17.05 12.90 14.11
CA VAL A 263 -18.40 12.75 13.55
C VAL A 263 -19.14 11.77 14.45
N ALA A 264 -20.35 12.11 14.89
CA ALA A 264 -21.18 11.26 15.75
C ALA A 264 -22.56 11.07 15.13
N LEU A 265 -23.00 9.81 15.04
CA LEU A 265 -24.26 9.39 14.42
C LEU A 265 -25.08 8.57 15.42
N LYS A 266 -26.39 8.81 15.46
CA LYS A 266 -27.36 7.86 16.03
C LYS A 266 -27.94 7.01 14.90
N LEU A 267 -27.83 5.70 15.03
CA LEU A 267 -28.52 4.75 14.16
C LEU A 267 -29.90 4.45 14.74
N ASP A 268 -30.92 4.46 13.89
CA ASP A 268 -32.31 4.23 14.29
C ASP A 268 -32.89 2.91 13.77
N ALA A 269 -32.45 2.45 12.59
CA ALA A 269 -32.88 1.21 11.98
C ALA A 269 -31.81 0.70 10.98
N PRO A 270 -31.68 -0.62 10.74
CA PRO A 270 -32.43 -1.71 11.36
C PRO A 270 -32.02 -2.00 12.81
N VAL A 271 -30.88 -1.45 13.24
CA VAL A 271 -30.36 -1.56 14.60
C VAL A 271 -30.23 -0.19 15.24
N SER A 272 -30.41 -0.12 16.56
CA SER A 272 -30.25 1.11 17.34
C SER A 272 -28.88 1.10 18.00
N ALA A 273 -28.06 2.11 17.72
CA ALA A 273 -26.73 2.28 18.31
C ALA A 273 -26.24 3.73 18.14
N ILE A 274 -25.22 4.12 18.88
CA ILE A 274 -24.49 5.38 18.68
C ILE A 274 -23.09 5.05 18.18
N ILE A 275 -22.62 5.77 17.16
CA ILE A 275 -21.27 5.61 16.62
C ILE A 275 -20.61 6.98 16.54
N ALA A 276 -19.40 7.09 17.07
CA ALA A 276 -18.56 8.25 16.91
C ALA A 276 -17.19 7.86 16.36
N ALA A 277 -16.78 8.53 15.29
CA ALA A 277 -15.41 8.51 14.79
C ALA A 277 -14.68 9.74 15.34
N VAL A 278 -13.50 9.55 15.94
CA VAL A 278 -12.71 10.62 16.57
C VAL A 278 -11.29 10.58 16.03
N TYR A 279 -10.68 11.74 15.83
CA TYR A 279 -9.26 11.86 15.52
C TYR A 279 -8.58 12.83 16.48
N ARG A 280 -7.45 12.42 17.05
CA ARG A 280 -6.57 13.28 17.83
C ARG A 280 -5.30 13.56 17.04
N PRO A 281 -4.99 14.80 16.65
CA PRO A 281 -3.69 15.14 16.10
C PRO A 281 -2.57 14.85 17.10
N PRO A 282 -1.41 14.32 16.67
CA PRO A 282 -0.32 13.95 17.58
C PRO A 282 0.24 15.14 18.38
N ASN A 283 0.16 16.34 17.79
CA ASN A 283 0.63 17.58 18.40
C ASN A 283 -0.44 18.32 19.24
N TYR A 284 -1.63 17.75 19.37
CA TYR A 284 -2.69 18.36 20.19
C TYR A 284 -2.51 17.95 21.65
N ASP A 285 -2.51 18.94 22.57
CA ASP A 285 -2.33 18.69 24.00
C ASP A 285 -3.34 17.66 24.53
N VAL A 286 -2.86 16.68 25.28
CA VAL A 286 -3.68 15.57 25.78
C VAL A 286 -4.70 16.05 26.82
N THR A 287 -4.37 17.04 27.64
CA THR A 287 -5.29 17.56 28.67
C THR A 287 -6.49 18.24 28.04
N SER A 288 -6.23 19.11 27.06
CA SER A 288 -7.25 19.82 26.28
C SER A 288 -8.12 18.85 25.47
N PHE A 289 -7.50 17.81 24.91
CA PHE A 289 -8.22 16.74 24.23
C PHE A 289 -9.13 15.96 25.18
N LEU A 290 -8.63 15.53 26.35
CA LEU A 290 -9.41 14.76 27.32
C LEU A 290 -10.64 15.53 27.81
N ALA A 291 -10.53 16.84 28.00
CA ALA A 291 -11.68 17.68 28.37
C ALA A 291 -12.78 17.63 27.29
N ASN A 292 -12.41 17.79 26.01
CA ASN A 292 -13.37 17.71 24.91
C ASN A 292 -13.91 16.29 24.69
N LEU A 293 -13.06 15.27 24.85
CA LEU A 293 -13.47 13.87 24.76
C LEU A 293 -14.44 13.51 25.90
N SER A 294 -14.21 13.98 27.13
CA SER A 294 -15.13 13.81 28.24
C SER A 294 -16.49 14.44 27.93
N SER A 295 -16.53 15.69 27.46
CA SER A 295 -17.78 16.37 27.05
C SER A 295 -18.49 15.63 25.92
N LEU A 296 -17.74 15.06 24.97
CA LEU A 296 -18.29 14.22 23.91
C LEU A 296 -18.98 13.00 24.54
N LEU A 297 -18.29 12.24 25.38
CA LEU A 297 -18.84 11.04 26.03
C LEU A 297 -20.07 11.37 26.89
N ASP A 298 -20.03 12.45 27.68
CA ASP A 298 -21.19 12.93 28.45
C ASP A 298 -22.40 13.16 27.51
N SER A 299 -22.16 13.84 26.39
CA SER A 299 -23.23 14.13 25.43
C SER A 299 -23.76 12.88 24.73
N LEU A 300 -22.93 11.87 24.46
CA LEU A 300 -23.36 10.61 23.86
C LEU A 300 -24.16 9.76 24.85
N GLU A 301 -23.72 9.71 26.11
CA GLU A 301 -24.36 8.94 27.18
C GLU A 301 -25.77 9.47 27.52
N ILE A 302 -26.01 10.78 27.35
CA ILE A 302 -27.34 11.40 27.55
C ILE A 302 -28.36 10.99 26.46
N LEU A 303 -27.93 10.50 25.29
CA LEU A 303 -28.82 10.21 24.15
C LEU A 303 -29.70 8.95 24.33
N ASP A 304 -29.61 8.29 25.49
CA ASP A 304 -30.39 7.10 25.90
C ASP A 304 -30.51 6.06 24.79
N CYS A 305 -29.36 5.70 24.22
CA CYS A 305 -29.25 4.72 23.15
C CYS A 305 -27.95 3.95 23.32
N GLN A 306 -28.05 2.63 23.28
CA GLN A 306 -26.95 1.71 23.47
C GLN A 306 -26.97 0.65 22.34
N PRO A 307 -25.82 0.04 21.99
CA PRO A 307 -24.48 0.37 22.48
C PRO A 307 -23.96 1.71 21.92
N ILE A 308 -22.98 2.30 22.62
CA ILE A 308 -22.18 3.43 22.17
C ILE A 308 -20.83 2.90 21.72
N ILE A 309 -20.48 3.15 20.47
CA ILE A 309 -19.22 2.78 19.85
C ILE A 309 -18.43 4.05 19.55
N VAL A 310 -17.19 4.11 20.03
CA VAL A 310 -16.25 5.19 19.69
C VAL A 310 -15.00 4.58 19.08
N CYS A 311 -14.69 4.93 17.84
CA CYS A 311 -13.51 4.46 17.12
C CYS A 311 -12.68 5.61 16.61
N GLY A 312 -11.39 5.40 16.37
CA GLY A 312 -10.53 6.49 15.93
C GLY A 312 -9.04 6.23 16.08
N ASP A 313 -8.27 7.19 15.58
CA ASP A 313 -6.85 7.31 15.88
C ASP A 313 -6.68 8.37 16.98
N PHE A 314 -6.25 7.89 18.16
CA PHE A 314 -6.08 8.71 19.35
C PHE A 314 -4.65 9.24 19.51
N ASN A 315 -3.71 8.80 18.66
CA ASN A 315 -2.28 9.13 18.79
C ASN A 315 -1.75 8.94 20.23
N GLU A 316 -2.27 7.93 20.94
CA GLU A 316 -1.81 7.47 22.25
C GLU A 316 -1.36 6.01 22.07
N ASN A 317 -0.06 5.74 22.21
CA ASN A 317 0.47 4.40 21.95
C ASN A 317 0.26 3.46 23.15
N LEU A 318 -0.71 2.56 23.03
CA LEU A 318 -1.05 1.61 24.11
C LEU A 318 -0.01 0.50 24.29
N SER A 319 0.88 0.28 23.32
CA SER A 319 2.01 -0.64 23.45
C SER A 319 3.16 -0.05 24.28
N SER A 320 3.12 1.25 24.58
CA SER A 320 4.16 1.92 25.37
C SER A 320 3.96 1.72 26.89
N THR A 321 5.03 1.98 27.65
CA THR A 321 5.01 2.01 29.12
C THR A 321 4.53 3.36 29.69
N ALA A 322 4.19 4.32 28.82
CA ALA A 322 3.71 5.62 29.24
C ALA A 322 2.30 5.52 29.87
N LYS A 323 1.89 6.58 30.57
CA LYS A 323 0.50 6.72 31.04
C LYS A 323 -0.46 6.77 29.86
N LYS A 324 -1.66 6.23 30.04
CA LYS A 324 -2.67 6.06 28.98
C LYS A 324 -3.97 6.75 29.40
N PRO A 325 -3.96 8.08 29.58
CA PRO A 325 -5.10 8.78 30.16
C PRO A 325 -6.35 8.70 29.28
N ILE A 326 -6.23 8.55 27.96
CA ILE A 326 -7.40 8.35 27.08
C ILE A 326 -8.01 6.98 27.35
N LEU A 327 -7.20 5.92 27.44
CA LEU A 327 -7.69 4.59 27.84
C LEU A 327 -8.34 4.61 29.23
N GLU A 328 -7.72 5.26 30.20
CA GLU A 328 -8.24 5.40 31.57
C GLU A 328 -9.62 6.10 31.59
N LEU A 329 -9.81 7.15 30.77
CA LEU A 329 -11.10 7.84 30.63
C LEU A 329 -12.21 6.90 30.13
N PHE A 330 -11.95 6.10 29.11
CA PHE A 330 -12.93 5.12 28.61
C PHE A 330 -13.24 4.03 29.64
N GLN A 331 -12.20 3.48 30.29
CA GLN A 331 -12.36 2.41 31.27
C GLN A 331 -13.13 2.87 32.52
N THR A 332 -12.84 4.07 33.01
CA THR A 332 -13.55 4.65 34.18
C THR A 332 -15.04 4.89 33.91
N ARG A 333 -15.43 5.04 32.64
CA ARG A 333 -16.83 5.14 32.17
C ARG A 333 -17.43 3.79 31.74
N GLY A 334 -16.71 2.68 31.92
CA GLY A 334 -17.21 1.33 31.63
C GLY A 334 -17.11 0.88 30.17
N TYR A 335 -16.41 1.61 29.30
CA TYR A 335 -16.20 1.18 27.91
C TYR A 335 -15.13 0.09 27.84
N ALA A 336 -15.37 -0.92 27.02
CA ALA A 336 -14.42 -1.98 26.72
C ALA A 336 -13.61 -1.63 25.45
N GLN A 337 -12.29 -1.80 25.53
CA GLN A 337 -11.38 -1.73 24.38
C GLN A 337 -11.44 -3.05 23.58
N LEU A 338 -11.66 -2.97 22.26
CA LEU A 338 -11.81 -4.13 21.40
C LEU A 338 -10.53 -4.53 20.63
N ILE A 339 -9.63 -3.58 20.38
CA ILE A 339 -8.43 -3.79 19.56
C ILE A 339 -7.21 -3.90 20.45
N THR A 340 -6.47 -4.99 20.33
CA THR A 340 -5.27 -5.27 21.16
C THR A 340 -4.01 -5.54 20.35
N ALA A 341 -4.12 -5.79 19.04
CA ALA A 341 -3.00 -6.01 18.14
C ALA A 341 -2.49 -4.68 17.58
N SER A 342 -1.22 -4.63 17.16
CA SER A 342 -0.64 -3.43 16.52
C SER A 342 -1.41 -3.02 15.26
N THR A 343 -1.52 -1.71 15.04
CA THR A 343 -2.31 -1.09 13.97
C THR A 343 -1.47 -0.28 12.99
N THR A 344 -0.14 -0.39 13.08
CA THR A 344 0.79 0.32 12.19
C THR A 344 1.96 -0.56 11.77
N GLU A 345 2.62 -0.19 10.68
CA GLU A 345 3.83 -0.88 10.19
C GLU A 345 4.97 -0.93 11.23
N LYS A 346 5.03 0.04 12.17
CA LYS A 346 6.03 0.05 13.26
C LYS A 346 5.56 -0.65 14.53
N ASN A 347 4.51 -1.44 14.46
CA ASN A 347 3.97 -2.18 15.60
C ASN A 347 3.49 -1.30 16.77
N THR A 348 2.97 -0.11 16.48
CA THR A 348 2.29 0.73 17.49
C THR A 348 0.80 0.43 17.52
N LEU A 349 0.15 0.65 18.66
CA LEU A 349 -1.30 0.51 18.83
C LEU A 349 -1.89 1.90 19.08
N LEU A 350 -2.46 2.49 18.02
CA LEU A 350 -2.97 3.87 17.99
C LEU A 350 -4.46 3.93 17.63
N ASP A 351 -4.88 3.05 16.72
CA ASP A 351 -6.22 2.96 16.18
C ASP A 351 -7.06 2.02 17.06
N LEU A 352 -8.12 2.54 17.66
CA LEU A 352 -8.87 1.82 18.68
C LEU A 352 -10.37 1.86 18.42
N ILE A 353 -11.06 0.86 18.96
CA ILE A 353 -12.51 0.80 19.07
C ILE A 353 -12.87 0.54 20.52
N PHE A 354 -13.70 1.43 21.08
CA PHE A 354 -14.28 1.34 22.41
C PHE A 354 -15.80 1.11 22.29
N ILE A 355 -16.35 0.27 23.16
CA ILE A 355 -17.79 -0.02 23.19
C ILE A 355 -18.33 -0.02 24.63
N SER A 356 -19.49 0.59 24.86
CA SER A 356 -20.13 0.64 26.19
C SER A 356 -20.70 -0.70 26.67
N GLN A 357 -21.07 -1.58 25.74
CA GLN A 357 -21.64 -2.92 26.02
C GLN A 357 -20.87 -3.98 25.24
N ARG A 358 -19.86 -4.57 25.87
CA ARG A 358 -18.93 -5.52 25.24
C ARG A 358 -19.63 -6.75 24.64
N ASP A 359 -20.76 -7.16 25.20
CA ASP A 359 -21.48 -8.37 24.83
C ASP A 359 -22.06 -8.31 23.41
N HIS A 360 -22.30 -7.11 22.87
CA HIS A 360 -22.68 -6.96 21.47
C HIS A 360 -21.55 -7.33 20.50
N CYS A 361 -20.28 -7.22 20.90
CA CYS A 361 -19.16 -7.47 20.00
C CYS A 361 -18.82 -8.97 19.92
N VAL A 362 -19.11 -9.59 18.78
CA VAL A 362 -18.82 -11.00 18.52
C VAL A 362 -17.35 -11.19 18.12
N GLN A 363 -16.82 -10.27 17.31
CA GLN A 363 -15.46 -10.34 16.81
C GLN A 363 -14.89 -8.94 16.58
N SER A 364 -13.59 -8.80 16.81
CA SER A 364 -12.83 -7.59 16.51
C SER A 364 -11.41 -7.95 16.11
N GLY A 365 -10.74 -7.06 15.37
CA GLY A 365 -9.37 -7.31 14.95
C GLY A 365 -8.82 -6.23 14.04
N VAL A 366 -7.70 -6.56 13.41
CA VAL A 366 -6.95 -5.69 12.50
C VAL A 366 -6.97 -6.34 11.11
N LEU A 367 -7.31 -5.56 10.10
CA LEU A 367 -7.19 -5.91 8.67
C LEU A 367 -5.83 -5.46 8.15
N ARG A 368 -5.42 -5.93 6.97
CA ARG A 368 -4.15 -5.53 6.36
C ARG A 368 -4.37 -4.70 5.11
N THR A 369 -3.66 -3.59 5.00
CA THR A 369 -3.63 -2.75 3.79
C THR A 369 -2.20 -2.65 3.26
N TYR A 370 -2.06 -2.36 1.97
CA TYR A 370 -0.75 -2.17 1.33
C TYR A 370 -0.43 -0.69 1.03
N TYR A 371 -1.41 0.20 1.21
CA TYR A 371 -1.38 1.58 0.71
C TYR A 371 -1.33 2.63 1.81
N SER A 372 -1.45 2.25 3.08
CA SER A 372 -1.44 3.15 4.23
C SER A 372 -0.50 2.62 5.30
N TYR A 373 0.13 3.52 6.05
CA TYR A 373 0.95 3.15 7.21
C TYR A 373 0.11 2.56 8.36
N HIS A 374 -1.19 2.88 8.39
CA HIS A 374 -2.15 2.38 9.35
C HIS A 374 -2.94 1.21 8.78
N ASP A 375 -3.02 0.14 9.54
CA ASP A 375 -3.89 -0.99 9.27
C ASP A 375 -5.32 -0.68 9.74
N PRO A 376 -6.37 -0.97 8.95
CA PRO A 376 -7.75 -0.82 9.40
C PRO A 376 -8.06 -1.71 10.60
N VAL A 377 -8.91 -1.24 11.49
CA VAL A 377 -9.44 -2.02 12.62
C VAL A 377 -10.93 -2.25 12.42
N TYR A 378 -11.43 -3.38 12.88
CA TYR A 378 -12.84 -3.73 12.72
C TYR A 378 -13.46 -4.29 13.99
N CYS A 379 -14.78 -4.16 14.08
CA CYS A 379 -15.60 -4.97 14.97
C CYS A 379 -16.90 -5.38 14.27
N VAL A 380 -17.42 -6.54 14.67
CA VAL A 380 -18.71 -7.05 14.21
C VAL A 380 -19.61 -7.22 15.42
N LEU A 381 -20.74 -6.52 15.37
CA LEU A 381 -21.73 -6.51 16.43
C LEU A 381 -22.91 -7.42 16.09
N THR A 382 -23.53 -8.00 17.10
CA THR A 382 -24.81 -8.71 17.01
C THR A 382 -25.85 -8.03 17.89
N PHE A 383 -27.08 -7.98 17.41
CA PHE A 383 -28.23 -7.43 18.12
C PHE A 383 -29.29 -8.48 18.45
N SER A 384 -29.04 -9.75 18.10
CA SER A 384 -29.91 -10.88 18.45
C SER A 384 -29.71 -11.24 19.93
N ASN A 385 -30.71 -10.94 20.78
CA ASN A 385 -30.84 -11.27 22.21
C ASN A 385 -29.50 -11.34 22.99
N VAL A 386 -28.94 -10.16 23.27
CA VAL A 386 -28.13 -9.90 24.48
C VAL A 386 -29.07 -9.51 25.60
#